data_AF-A0AAN7L0J9-F1
#
_entry.id   AF-A0AAN7L0J9-F1
#
_cell.length_a   1.000
_cell.length_b   1.000
_cell.length_c   1.000
_cell.angle_alpha   90.00
_cell.angle_beta   90.00
_cell.angle_gamma   90.00
#
_symmetry.space_group_name_H-M   'P 1'
#
loop_
_entity.id
_entity.type
_entity.pdbx_description
1 polymer ?
#
loop_
_entity_poly.entity_id
_entity_poly.type
_entity_poly.pdbx_seq_one_letter_code
_entity_poly.pdbx_strand_id
1 'polypeptide(L)'
;MDLATAGGSDDEWELCNDDGFIYKRKKRRLDPSSTARPSADSGDEEEKFRRDRRKRTLLKIRERYQKELFLWEHLSNTCRAMQDSAEQIQREREDVGVEEERDGGGRSAGMPPEEGLSGGETGLQALIDSMLLKVEAQEAIIQDASNLCDIAESLCRVHEDEFRQYLIDLPIWASPQDLMAALSDD
;
A
#
# COMPACT_ATOMS: atom_id res chain seq x y z
N MET A 1 17.15 37.78 -48.56
CA MET A 1 17.90 37.45 -47.34
C MET A 1 16.89 36.84 -46.39
N ASP A 2 16.82 35.51 -46.39
CA ASP A 2 15.81 34.78 -45.61
C ASP A 2 16.36 34.45 -44.22
N LEU A 3 15.56 34.77 -43.21
CA LEU A 3 15.83 34.57 -41.80
C LEU A 3 15.77 33.07 -41.44
N ALA A 4 16.88 32.55 -40.95
CA ALA A 4 16.86 31.36 -40.12
C ALA A 4 16.20 31.71 -38.78
N THR A 5 15.13 31.02 -38.40
CA THR A 5 14.75 30.90 -36.99
C THR A 5 14.56 29.41 -36.69
N ALA A 6 15.51 28.88 -35.93
CA ALA A 6 15.56 27.51 -35.47
C ALA A 6 14.39 27.24 -34.50
N GLY A 7 13.36 26.55 -34.97
CA GLY A 7 12.34 25.92 -34.14
C GLY A 7 12.27 24.45 -34.52
N GLY A 8 12.89 23.56 -33.73
CA GLY A 8 12.85 22.14 -34.07
C GLY A 8 13.78 21.24 -33.27
N SER A 9 13.64 21.22 -31.95
CA SER A 9 14.19 20.11 -31.14
C SER A 9 13.31 19.71 -29.94
N ASP A 10 12.37 20.56 -29.53
CA ASP A 10 11.49 20.27 -28.38
C ASP A 10 10.33 19.31 -28.74
N ASP A 11 9.96 19.21 -30.03
CA ASP A 11 8.89 18.33 -30.54
C ASP A 11 9.29 16.84 -30.70
N GLU A 12 10.52 16.49 -30.33
CA GLU A 12 11.06 15.14 -30.53
C GLU A 12 10.68 14.17 -29.41
N TRP A 13 10.28 14.65 -28.22
CA TRP A 13 9.98 13.79 -27.07
C TRP A 13 8.49 13.83 -26.72
N GLU A 14 7.85 12.68 -26.66
CA GLU A 14 6.49 12.55 -26.15
C GLU A 14 6.50 12.05 -24.71
N LEU A 15 5.68 12.69 -23.86
CA LEU A 15 5.46 12.27 -22.49
C LEU A 15 4.46 11.11 -22.48
N CYS A 16 4.86 9.97 -21.97
CA CYS A 16 4.01 8.78 -21.86
C CYS A 16 3.72 8.49 -20.39
N ASN A 17 2.45 8.31 -20.08
CA ASN A 17 2.00 7.85 -18.76
C ASN A 17 1.57 6.39 -18.89
N ASP A 18 2.34 5.50 -18.27
CA ASP A 18 2.03 4.07 -18.19
C ASP A 18 1.88 3.68 -16.71
N ASP A 19 0.64 3.43 -16.28
CA ASP A 19 0.29 2.93 -14.94
C ASP A 19 0.85 3.79 -13.78
N GLY A 20 0.82 5.13 -13.96
CA GLY A 20 1.30 6.09 -12.96
C GLY A 20 2.77 6.46 -13.09
N PHE A 21 3.53 5.81 -13.98
CA PHE A 21 4.90 6.19 -14.30
C PHE A 21 4.96 7.05 -15.55
N ILE A 22 5.46 8.27 -15.40
CA ILE A 22 5.61 9.24 -16.49
C ILE A 22 7.05 9.21 -16.99
N TYR A 23 7.25 8.96 -18.28
CA TYR A 23 8.57 8.96 -18.90
C TYR A 23 8.57 9.66 -20.27
N LYS A 24 9.73 10.17 -20.68
CA LYS A 24 9.95 10.77 -22.00
C LYS A 24 10.40 9.69 -22.98
N ARG A 25 9.78 9.61 -24.15
CA ARG A 25 10.25 8.74 -25.25
C ARG A 25 10.32 9.50 -26.57
N LYS A 26 11.25 9.10 -27.44
CA LYS A 26 11.46 9.76 -28.74
C LYS A 26 10.27 9.46 -29.65
N LYS A 27 9.59 10.51 -30.11
CA LYS A 27 8.47 10.48 -31.05
C LYS A 27 8.92 9.80 -32.33
N ARG A 28 8.26 8.71 -32.73
CA ARG A 28 8.57 8.06 -34.02
C ARG A 28 8.24 9.05 -35.14
N ARG A 29 9.25 9.45 -35.91
CA ARG A 29 9.04 10.20 -37.14
C ARG A 29 8.32 9.31 -38.14
N LEU A 30 7.01 9.46 -38.26
CA LEU A 30 6.23 8.99 -39.41
C LEU A 30 6.50 9.95 -40.57
N ASP A 31 7.76 9.99 -41.04
CA ASP A 31 8.11 10.74 -42.24
C ASP A 31 7.98 9.79 -43.44
N PRO A 32 7.02 9.99 -44.37
CA PRO A 32 6.78 9.09 -45.48
C PRO A 32 7.95 9.03 -46.48
N SER A 33 8.99 9.86 -46.33
CA SER A 33 10.18 9.89 -47.19
C SER A 33 11.41 9.17 -46.63
N SER A 34 11.40 8.69 -45.38
CA SER A 34 12.58 8.02 -44.80
C SER A 34 12.52 6.51 -44.99
N THR A 35 13.20 6.01 -46.03
CA THR A 35 13.41 4.57 -46.29
C THR A 35 14.50 3.95 -45.42
N ALA A 36 14.91 4.60 -44.32
CA ALA A 36 15.77 3.97 -43.33
C ALA A 36 14.92 3.01 -42.48
N ARG A 37 14.80 1.77 -42.96
CA ARG A 37 14.17 0.66 -42.24
C ARG A 37 14.88 0.53 -40.88
N PRO A 38 14.23 0.79 -39.74
CA PRO A 38 14.83 0.45 -38.46
C PRO A 38 15.04 -1.06 -38.44
N SER A 39 16.20 -1.52 -37.98
CA SER A 39 16.47 -2.94 -37.77
C SER A 39 15.32 -3.54 -36.96
N ALA A 40 14.46 -4.34 -37.60
CA ALA A 40 13.23 -4.87 -37.00
C ALA A 40 13.52 -5.71 -35.74
N ASP A 41 14.75 -6.21 -35.60
CA ASP A 41 15.19 -7.07 -34.51
C ASP A 41 15.23 -6.36 -33.14
N SER A 42 15.63 -5.08 -33.07
CA SER A 42 15.80 -4.41 -31.77
C SER A 42 14.49 -4.00 -31.10
N GLY A 43 13.48 -3.62 -31.90
CA GLY A 43 12.15 -3.26 -31.39
C GLY A 43 11.34 -4.48 -30.94
N ASP A 44 11.50 -5.61 -31.61
CA ASP A 44 10.76 -6.84 -31.33
C ASP A 44 11.24 -7.52 -30.03
N GLU A 45 12.55 -7.49 -29.74
CA GLU A 45 13.09 -7.98 -28.48
C GLU A 45 12.67 -7.11 -27.30
N GLU A 46 12.78 -5.78 -27.43
CA GLU A 46 12.31 -4.84 -26.41
C GLU A 46 10.80 -5.00 -26.15
N GLU A 47 10.00 -5.26 -27.20
CA GLU A 47 8.58 -5.56 -27.03
C GLU A 47 8.30 -6.89 -26.31
N LYS A 48 9.09 -7.93 -26.56
CA LYS A 48 8.98 -9.20 -25.81
C LYS A 48 9.32 -8.99 -24.33
N PHE A 49 10.40 -8.29 -24.01
CA PHE A 49 10.74 -7.93 -22.63
C PHE A 49 9.65 -7.09 -21.96
N ARG A 50 9.04 -6.15 -22.69
CA ARG A 50 7.86 -5.39 -22.23
C ARG A 50 6.68 -6.30 -21.91
N ARG A 51 6.32 -7.23 -22.81
CA ARG A 51 5.21 -8.18 -22.60
C ARG A 51 5.48 -9.12 -21.42
N ASP A 52 6.72 -9.56 -21.24
CA ASP A 52 7.08 -10.46 -20.14
C ASP A 52 7.03 -9.75 -18.79
N ARG A 53 7.47 -8.48 -18.71
CA ARG A 53 7.33 -7.66 -17.51
C ARG A 53 5.86 -7.43 -17.14
N ARG A 54 4.99 -7.17 -18.15
CA ARG A 54 3.54 -7.06 -17.95
C ARG A 54 2.95 -8.35 -17.40
N LYS A 55 3.25 -9.49 -18.02
CA LYS A 55 2.77 -10.81 -17.56
C LYS A 55 3.18 -11.09 -16.12
N ARG A 56 4.44 -10.87 -15.77
CA ARG A 56 4.94 -11.08 -14.40
C ARG A 56 4.21 -10.22 -13.37
N THR A 57 3.97 -8.95 -13.70
CA THR A 57 3.26 -8.02 -12.80
C THR A 57 1.81 -8.44 -12.60
N LEU A 58 1.11 -8.77 -13.69
CA LEU A 58 -0.27 -9.26 -13.63
C LEU A 58 -0.39 -10.57 -12.85
N LEU A 59 0.57 -11.49 -12.99
CA LEU A 59 0.60 -12.72 -12.21
C LEU A 59 0.79 -12.46 -10.71
N LYS A 60 1.66 -11.52 -10.33
CA LYS A 60 1.84 -11.11 -8.93
C LYS A 60 0.56 -10.50 -8.35
N ILE A 61 -0.09 -9.61 -9.12
CA ILE A 61 -1.36 -8.99 -8.70
C ILE A 61 -2.45 -10.05 -8.55
N ARG A 62 -2.56 -10.98 -9.50
CA ARG A 62 -3.49 -12.11 -9.42
C ARG A 62 -3.22 -12.96 -8.19
N GLU A 63 -1.98 -13.32 -7.92
CA GLU A 63 -1.61 -14.12 -6.75
C GLU A 63 -1.97 -13.41 -5.44
N ARG A 64 -1.70 -12.10 -5.35
CA ARG A 64 -2.09 -11.27 -4.20
C ARG A 64 -3.60 -11.31 -3.99
N TYR A 65 -4.40 -11.02 -5.01
CA TYR A 65 -5.86 -11.04 -4.90
C TYR A 65 -6.42 -12.44 -4.62
N GLN A 66 -5.79 -13.50 -5.13
CA GLN A 66 -6.18 -14.87 -4.81
C GLN A 66 -5.95 -15.20 -3.32
N LYS A 67 -4.81 -14.79 -2.75
CA LYS A 67 -4.54 -14.96 -1.32
C LYS A 67 -5.53 -14.17 -0.47
N GLU A 68 -5.82 -12.94 -0.88
CA GLU A 68 -6.78 -12.08 -0.21
C GLU A 68 -8.19 -12.67 -0.25
N LEU A 69 -8.66 -13.12 -1.42
CA LEU A 69 -9.95 -13.82 -1.56
C LEU A 69 -10.03 -15.05 -0.64
N PHE A 70 -8.98 -15.86 -0.61
CA PHE A 70 -8.93 -17.04 0.28
C PHE A 70 -9.06 -16.65 1.76
N LEU A 71 -8.38 -15.59 2.18
CA LEU A 71 -8.50 -15.07 3.56
C LEU A 71 -9.90 -14.57 3.86
N TRP A 72 -10.51 -13.83 2.92
CA TRP A 72 -11.90 -13.34 3.06
C TRP A 72 -12.91 -14.49 3.13
N GLU A 73 -12.75 -15.53 2.31
CA GLU A 73 -13.59 -16.73 2.35
C GLU A 73 -13.43 -17.47 3.67
N HIS A 74 -12.19 -17.66 4.15
CA HIS A 74 -11.93 -18.29 5.42
C HIS A 74 -12.58 -17.53 6.59
N LEU A 75 -12.36 -16.21 6.65
CA LEU A 75 -12.94 -15.37 7.70
C LEU A 75 -14.48 -15.41 7.67
N SER A 76 -15.08 -15.31 6.48
CA SER A 76 -16.53 -15.39 6.29
C SER A 76 -17.10 -16.72 6.80
N ASN A 77 -16.43 -17.83 6.48
CA ASN A 77 -16.83 -19.15 6.96
C ASN A 77 -16.71 -19.28 8.48
N THR A 78 -15.64 -18.76 9.07
CA THR A 78 -15.46 -18.75 10.53
C THR A 78 -16.55 -17.92 11.23
N CYS A 79 -16.84 -16.71 10.73
CA CYS A 79 -17.91 -15.87 11.27
C CYS A 79 -19.27 -16.56 11.19
N ARG A 80 -19.56 -17.24 10.07
CA ARG A 80 -20.81 -18.00 9.91
C ARG A 80 -20.88 -19.18 10.88
N ALA A 81 -19.80 -19.95 11.02
CA ALA A 81 -19.76 -21.07 11.97
C ALA A 81 -19.95 -20.61 13.43
N MET A 82 -19.39 -19.45 13.79
CA MET A 82 -19.62 -18.85 15.10
C MET A 82 -21.08 -18.44 15.31
N GLN A 83 -21.71 -17.85 14.29
CA GLN A 83 -23.12 -17.49 14.33
C GLN A 83 -24.00 -18.74 14.48
N ASP A 84 -23.77 -19.77 13.66
CA ASP A 84 -24.54 -21.02 13.72
C ASP A 84 -24.40 -21.70 15.09
N SER A 85 -23.19 -21.67 15.67
CA SER A 85 -22.93 -22.21 17.02
C SER A 85 -23.66 -21.41 18.11
N ALA A 86 -23.70 -20.09 18.00
CA ALA A 86 -24.44 -19.23 18.93
C ALA A 86 -25.95 -19.47 18.86
N GLU A 87 -26.50 -19.58 17.64
CA GLU A 87 -27.91 -19.89 17.41
C GLU A 87 -28.29 -21.31 17.89
N GLN A 88 -27.37 -22.26 17.82
CA GLN A 88 -27.57 -23.60 18.39
C GLN A 88 -27.64 -23.57 19.92
N ILE A 89 -26.69 -22.89 20.58
CA ILE A 89 -26.67 -22.76 22.05
C ILE A 89 -27.95 -22.07 22.54
N GLN A 90 -28.44 -21.06 21.81
CA GLN A 90 -29.68 -20.38 22.14
C GLN A 90 -30.89 -21.30 22.03
N ARG A 91 -30.98 -22.10 20.96
CA ARG A 91 -32.04 -23.11 20.80
C ARG A 91 -32.02 -24.18 21.89
N GLU A 92 -30.83 -24.68 22.26
CA GLU A 92 -30.69 -25.66 23.34
C GLU A 92 -31.14 -25.09 24.70
N ARG A 93 -30.86 -23.80 24.98
CA ARG A 93 -31.36 -23.12 26.19
C ARG A 93 -32.88 -22.96 26.20
N GLU A 94 -33.49 -22.68 25.05
CA GLU A 94 -34.94 -22.55 24.93
C GLU A 94 -35.64 -23.91 25.08
N ASP A 95 -35.07 -24.99 24.56
CA ASP A 95 -35.64 -26.35 24.66
C ASP A 95 -35.57 -26.90 26.11
N VAL A 96 -34.43 -26.69 26.80
CA VAL A 96 -34.27 -27.07 28.22
C VAL A 96 -35.20 -26.29 29.14
N GLY A 97 -35.47 -25.00 28.84
CA GLY A 97 -36.42 -24.19 29.60
C GLY A 97 -37.88 -24.62 29.48
N VAL A 98 -38.26 -25.31 28.39
CA VAL A 98 -39.62 -25.81 28.16
C VAL A 98 -39.82 -27.20 28.77
N GLU A 99 -38.77 -28.01 28.91
CA GLU A 99 -38.84 -29.30 29.61
C GLU A 99 -38.91 -29.15 31.14
N GLU A 100 -38.19 -28.18 31.74
CA GLU A 100 -38.28 -27.90 33.18
C GLU A 100 -39.64 -27.31 33.62
N GLU A 101 -40.34 -26.55 32.77
CA GLU A 101 -41.69 -26.06 33.08
C GLU A 101 -42.78 -27.15 33.01
N ARG A 102 -42.52 -28.31 32.38
CA ARG A 102 -43.49 -29.41 32.27
C ARG A 102 -43.42 -30.42 33.42
N ASP A 103 -42.31 -30.50 34.15
CA ASP A 103 -42.14 -31.46 35.27
C ASP A 103 -42.01 -30.80 36.67
N GLY A 104 -41.96 -29.47 36.74
CA GLY A 104 -41.73 -28.70 37.98
C GLY A 104 -42.93 -28.44 38.88
N GLY A 105 -43.88 -29.38 39.01
CA GLY A 105 -45.01 -29.29 39.93
C GLY A 105 -44.70 -29.81 41.34
N GLY A 106 -43.84 -29.18 42.14
CA GLY A 106 -43.64 -29.64 43.52
C GLY A 106 -42.54 -29.01 44.37
N ARG A 107 -42.94 -28.04 45.20
CA ARG A 107 -42.48 -27.75 46.60
C ARG A 107 -41.01 -28.05 46.99
N SER A 108 -40.40 -27.00 47.57
CA SER A 108 -39.72 -26.97 48.90
C SER A 108 -38.22 -26.63 48.90
N ALA A 109 -37.95 -25.46 49.46
CA ALA A 109 -36.84 -25.07 50.34
C ALA A 109 -35.46 -25.71 50.16
N GLY A 110 -34.50 -24.84 49.80
CA GLY A 110 -33.08 -25.00 50.10
C GLY A 110 -32.20 -24.90 48.87
N MET A 111 -31.68 -23.70 48.58
CA MET A 111 -30.54 -23.54 47.68
C MET A 111 -29.39 -22.90 48.47
N PRO A 112 -28.19 -23.49 48.50
CA PRO A 112 -26.97 -22.74 48.81
C PRO A 112 -26.66 -21.79 47.63
N PRO A 113 -25.89 -20.71 47.84
CA PRO A 113 -25.54 -19.80 46.76
C PRO A 113 -24.37 -20.33 45.94
N GLU A 114 -24.58 -20.27 44.63
CA GLU A 114 -23.61 -19.82 43.62
C GLU A 114 -22.34 -20.63 43.39
N GLU A 115 -22.44 -21.63 42.51
CA GLU A 115 -21.33 -22.01 41.64
C GLU A 115 -21.91 -22.31 40.26
N GLY A 116 -21.52 -21.56 39.22
CA GLY A 116 -21.75 -22.00 37.84
C GLY A 116 -22.26 -20.99 36.81
N LEU A 117 -21.71 -19.77 36.76
CA LEU A 117 -21.77 -18.93 35.56
C LEU A 117 -20.35 -18.45 35.20
N SER A 118 -19.42 -19.36 34.89
CA SER A 118 -18.02 -19.00 34.58
C SER A 118 -17.50 -19.57 33.25
N GLY A 119 -18.36 -20.24 32.48
CA GLY A 119 -17.95 -20.90 31.23
C GLY A 119 -17.86 -19.98 30.00
N GLY A 120 -18.78 -19.02 29.86
CA GLY A 120 -18.89 -18.18 28.65
C GLY A 120 -17.99 -16.95 28.64
N GLU A 121 -17.69 -16.42 29.82
CA GLU A 121 -16.91 -15.18 30.04
C GLU A 121 -15.43 -15.39 29.67
N THR A 122 -14.92 -16.58 29.99
CA THR A 122 -13.54 -16.99 29.78
C THR A 122 -13.17 -17.08 28.29
N GLY A 123 -14.10 -17.50 27.42
CA GLY A 123 -13.87 -17.59 25.98
C GLY A 123 -13.86 -16.22 25.28
N LEU A 124 -14.75 -15.31 25.69
CA LEU A 124 -14.76 -13.93 25.20
C LEU A 124 -13.52 -13.16 25.65
N GLN A 125 -13.11 -13.33 26.91
CA GLN A 125 -11.90 -12.70 27.44
C GLN A 125 -10.65 -13.18 26.69
N ALA A 126 -10.50 -14.48 26.48
CA ALA A 126 -9.37 -15.03 25.72
C ALA A 126 -9.33 -14.53 24.26
N LEU A 127 -10.49 -14.32 23.64
CA LEU A 127 -10.58 -13.73 22.31
C LEU A 127 -10.15 -12.25 22.30
N ILE A 128 -10.60 -11.47 23.29
CA ILE A 128 -10.20 -10.06 23.45
C ILE A 128 -8.69 -9.96 23.68
N ASP A 129 -8.13 -10.78 24.57
CA ASP A 129 -6.70 -10.81 24.85
C ASP A 129 -5.88 -11.19 23.61
N SER A 130 -6.36 -12.13 22.81
CA SER A 130 -5.75 -12.52 21.53
C SER A 130 -5.76 -11.37 20.50
N MET A 131 -6.87 -10.63 20.43
CA MET A 131 -6.96 -9.47 19.53
C MET A 131 -6.11 -8.31 20.02
N LEU A 132 -6.07 -8.06 21.32
CA LEU A 132 -5.21 -7.04 21.94
C LEU A 132 -3.73 -7.33 21.65
N LEU A 133 -3.29 -8.58 21.85
CA LEU A 133 -1.92 -9.00 21.58
C LEU A 133 -1.52 -8.76 20.11
N LYS A 134 -2.45 -8.99 19.16
CA LYS A 134 -2.20 -8.71 17.74
C LYS A 134 -2.08 -7.22 17.45
N VAL A 135 -2.92 -6.40 18.08
CA VAL A 135 -2.88 -4.94 17.92
C VAL A 135 -1.60 -4.37 18.51
N GLU A 136 -1.18 -4.81 19.69
CA GLU A 136 0.08 -4.42 20.33
C GLU A 136 1.30 -4.80 19.46
N ALA A 137 1.29 -5.99 18.87
CA ALA A 137 2.34 -6.41 17.94
C ALA A 137 2.36 -5.54 16.66
N GLN A 138 1.19 -5.15 16.15
CA GLN A 138 1.08 -4.27 14.99
C GLN A 138 1.51 -2.84 15.32
N GLU A 139 1.19 -2.34 16.52
CA GLU A 139 1.63 -1.05 17.02
C GLU A 139 3.16 -0.96 17.05
N ALA A 140 3.85 -1.99 17.55
CA ALA A 140 5.31 -2.04 17.55
C ALA A 140 5.89 -1.90 16.13
N ILE A 141 5.31 -2.58 15.15
CA ILE A 141 5.74 -2.49 13.73
C ILE A 141 5.53 -1.09 13.17
N ILE A 142 4.37 -0.47 13.48
CA ILE A 142 4.07 0.89 13.03
C ILE A 142 5.03 1.89 13.68
N GLN A 143 5.31 1.74 14.96
CA GLN A 143 6.24 2.60 15.68
C GLN A 143 7.66 2.48 15.10
N ASP A 144 8.13 1.28 14.80
CA ASP A 144 9.42 1.06 14.16
C ASP A 144 9.50 1.71 12.77
N ALA A 145 8.44 1.56 11.97
CA ALA A 145 8.36 2.21 10.66
C ALA A 145 8.35 3.74 10.77
N SER A 146 7.61 4.29 11.74
CA SER A 146 7.59 5.74 12.01
C SER A 146 8.99 6.24 12.38
N ASN A 147 9.68 5.53 13.28
CA ASN A 147 11.03 5.89 13.70
C ASN A 147 12.01 5.90 12.50
N LEU A 148 11.89 4.93 11.58
CA LEU A 148 12.69 4.90 10.36
C LEU A 148 12.40 6.09 9.44
N CYS A 149 11.13 6.50 9.31
CA CYS A 149 10.75 7.69 8.57
C CYS A 149 11.34 8.96 9.20
N ASP A 150 11.26 9.11 10.52
CA ASP A 150 11.83 10.26 11.24
C ASP A 150 13.36 10.36 11.04
N ILE A 151 14.05 9.22 11.11
CA ILE A 151 15.50 9.15 10.84
C ILE A 151 15.78 9.57 9.39
N ALA A 152 15.04 9.04 8.41
CA ALA A 152 15.23 9.38 7.01
C ALA A 152 14.97 10.87 6.75
N GLU A 153 13.91 11.44 7.32
CA GLU A 153 13.63 12.88 7.22
C GLU A 153 14.75 13.72 7.83
N SER A 154 15.27 13.32 9.00
CA SER A 154 16.36 14.05 9.65
C SER A 154 17.63 14.08 8.80
N LEU A 155 17.99 12.94 8.19
CA LEU A 155 19.15 12.84 7.30
C LEU A 155 18.97 13.68 6.03
N CYS A 156 17.79 13.64 5.42
CA CYS A 156 17.47 14.46 4.26
C CYS A 156 17.54 15.95 4.59
N ARG A 157 16.98 16.38 5.73
CA ARG A 157 17.04 17.78 6.16
C ARG A 157 18.47 18.26 6.36
N VAL A 158 19.31 17.48 7.05
CA VAL A 158 20.72 17.84 7.25
C VAL A 158 21.44 18.00 5.91
N HIS A 159 21.28 17.04 5.00
CA HIS A 159 21.91 17.12 3.68
C HIS A 159 21.40 18.30 2.85
N GLU A 160 20.09 18.59 2.89
CA GLU A 160 19.53 19.76 2.23
C GLU A 160 20.08 21.07 2.79
N ASP A 161 20.20 21.18 4.11
CA ASP A 161 20.71 22.38 4.77
C ASP A 161 22.21 22.57 4.49
N GLU A 162 23.01 21.50 4.50
CA GLU A 162 24.41 21.53 4.07
C GLU A 162 24.56 22.00 2.62
N PHE A 163 23.74 21.46 1.72
CA PHE A 163 23.76 21.86 0.31
C PHE A 163 23.32 23.32 0.11
N ARG A 164 22.29 23.78 0.84
CA ARG A 164 21.87 25.19 0.85
C ARG A 164 23.00 26.09 1.34
N GLN A 165 23.67 25.70 2.43
CA GLN A 165 24.78 26.47 2.97
C GLN A 165 25.94 26.56 1.96
N TYR A 166 26.30 25.44 1.33
CA TYR A 166 27.29 25.42 0.25
C TYR A 166 26.93 26.39 -0.89
N LEU A 167 25.67 26.43 -1.31
CA LEU A 167 25.21 27.33 -2.36
C LEU A 167 25.30 28.82 -1.95
N ILE A 168 25.00 29.13 -0.69
CA ILE A 168 25.09 30.49 -0.15
C ILE A 168 26.55 30.94 -0.06
N ASP A 169 27.45 30.04 0.34
CA ASP A 169 28.87 30.33 0.52
C ASP A 169 29.67 30.40 -0.80
N LEU A 170 29.01 30.17 -1.95
CA LEU A 170 29.68 30.29 -3.24
C LEU A 170 30.14 31.75 -3.47
N PRO A 171 31.42 31.97 -3.84
CA PRO A 171 31.99 33.30 -4.01
C PRO A 171 31.35 34.10 -5.17
N ILE A 172 30.62 33.43 -6.07
CA ILE A 172 29.87 34.08 -7.15
C ILE A 172 28.77 35.02 -6.64
N TRP A 173 28.32 34.81 -5.40
CA TRP A 173 27.27 35.62 -4.77
C TRP A 173 27.81 36.76 -3.90
N ALA A 174 29.13 36.87 -3.73
CA ALA A 174 29.74 37.84 -2.81
C ALA A 174 29.60 39.31 -3.27
N SER A 175 29.58 39.56 -4.58
CA SER A 175 29.37 40.89 -5.15
C SER A 175 28.55 40.77 -6.44
N PRO A 176 27.27 41.18 -6.43
CA PRO A 176 26.45 41.22 -7.63
C PRO A 176 27.07 42.08 -8.75
N GLN A 177 27.88 43.08 -8.38
CA GLN A 177 28.54 43.98 -9.31
C GLN A 177 29.69 43.28 -10.06
N ASP A 178 30.46 42.42 -9.38
CA ASP A 178 31.57 41.67 -9.99
C ASP A 178 31.03 40.58 -10.94
N LEU A 179 29.92 39.94 -10.57
CA LEU A 179 29.22 38.99 -11.43
C LEU A 179 28.68 39.66 -12.70
N MET A 180 28.05 40.82 -12.56
CA MET A 180 27.54 41.59 -13.70
C MET A 180 28.68 42.11 -14.59
N ALA A 181 29.82 42.52 -14.02
CA ALA A 181 31.00 42.93 -14.78
C ALA A 181 31.60 41.77 -15.59
N ALA A 182 31.76 40.59 -14.97
CA ALA A 182 32.27 39.39 -15.66
C ALA A 182 31.37 38.89 -16.79
N LEU A 183 30.06 39.16 -16.72
CA LEU A 183 29.09 38.82 -17.78
C LEU A 183 28.94 39.92 -18.84
N SER A 184 29.45 41.12 -18.59
CA SER A 184 29.33 42.29 -19.50
C SER A 184 30.59 42.58 -20.29
N ASP A 185 31.70 41.86 -20.04
CA ASP A 185 32.91 41.92 -20.87
C ASP A 185 32.72 41.02 -22.11
N ASP A 186 32.45 41.67 -23.25
CA ASP A 186 32.46 41.15 -24.62
C ASP A 186 33.39 42.05 -25.46
#